data_AF-A0A351IX54-F1
#
_entry.id   AF-A0A351IX54-F1
#
_cell.length_a   1.000
_cell.length_b   1.000
_cell.length_c   1.000
_cell.angle_alpha   90.00
_cell.angle_beta   90.00
_cell.angle_gamma   90.00
#
_symmetry.space_group_name_H-M   'P 1'
#
loop_
_entity.id
_entity.type
_entity.pdbx_description
1 polymer ?
#
loop_
_entity_poly.entity_id
_entity_poly.type
_entity_poly.pdbx_seq_one_letter_code
_entity_poly.pdbx_strand_id
1 'polypeptide(L)' 'MAKMNDNKGNEFLRVYEYERCKGLFWHLDFHLPKGSELLYAYVRIVNMKNETVPMYWWTNIAVRETEKTRLFSNTSR' A
#
# COMPACT_ATOMS: atom_id res chain seq x y z
N MET A 1 5.31 3.87 -12.55
CA MET A 1 6.19 3.56 -11.39
C MET A 1 7.40 4.49 -11.41
N ALA A 2 7.97 4.82 -10.25
CA ALA A 2 9.13 5.70 -10.13
C ALA A 2 10.01 5.31 -8.95
N LYS A 3 11.32 5.48 -9.10
CA LYS A 3 12.25 5.51 -7.96
C LYS A 3 12.14 6.88 -7.28
N MET A 4 12.05 6.88 -5.97
CA MET A 4 11.92 8.08 -5.15
C MET A 4 13.01 8.08 -4.06
N ASN A 5 13.26 9.24 -3.48
CA ASN A 5 14.14 9.39 -2.32
C ASN A 5 13.36 10.05 -1.19
N ASP A 6 13.52 9.56 0.04
CA ASP A 6 12.97 10.24 1.22
C ASP A 6 13.88 11.42 1.65
N ASN A 7 13.44 12.17 2.66
CA ASN A 7 14.19 13.32 3.19
C ASN A 7 15.54 12.94 3.84
N LYS A 8 15.80 11.66 4.03
CA LYS A 8 17.05 11.10 4.59
C LYS A 8 17.93 10.47 3.50
N GLY A 9 17.51 10.55 2.22
CA GLY A 9 18.22 9.97 1.08
C GLY A 9 18.01 8.47 0.88
N ASN A 10 17.05 7.84 1.57
CA ASN A 10 16.73 6.44 1.31
C ASN A 10 15.88 6.30 0.05
N GLU A 11 16.27 5.37 -0.81
CA GLU A 11 15.54 5.04 -2.03
C GLU A 11 14.29 4.20 -1.73
N PHE A 12 13.20 4.45 -2.45
CA PHE A 12 11.97 3.66 -2.37
C PHE A 12 11.24 3.62 -3.72
N LEU A 13 10.34 2.64 -3.88
CA LEU A 13 9.55 2.48 -5.09
C LEU A 13 8.16 3.10 -4.92
N ARG A 14 7.77 4.00 -5.82
CA ARG A 14 6.40 4.49 -5.93
C ARG A 14 5.68 3.89 -7.14
N VAL A 15 4.51 3.32 -6.90
CA VAL A 15 3.52 3.00 -7.94
C VAL A 15 2.38 3.99 -7.81
N TYR A 16 1.90 4.53 -8.91
CA TYR A 16 0.88 5.57 -8.91
C TYR A 16 0.01 5.47 -10.15
N GLU A 17 -1.24 5.87 -10.03
CA GLU A 17 -2.18 5.93 -11.15
C GLU A 17 -3.25 7.00 -10.90
N TYR A 18 -3.86 7.44 -12.00
CA TYR A 18 -5.14 8.13 -12.00
C TYR A 18 -6.26 7.12 -12.32
N GLU A 19 -7.09 6.84 -11.32
CA GLU A 19 -8.28 5.99 -11.45
C GLU A 19 -9.38 6.79 -12.14
N ARG A 20 -9.73 6.39 -13.38
CA ARG A 20 -10.57 7.18 -14.28
C ARG A 20 -12.06 7.12 -13.97
N CYS A 21 -12.56 6.02 -13.40
CA CYS A 21 -13.99 5.83 -13.15
C CYS A 21 -14.51 6.78 -12.06
N LYS A 22 -13.69 7.07 -11.05
CA LYS A 22 -14.04 7.97 -9.94
C LYS A 22 -13.29 9.30 -10.00
N GLY A 23 -12.25 9.38 -10.83
CA GLY A 23 -11.39 10.55 -10.97
C GLY A 23 -10.53 10.78 -9.74
N LEU A 24 -9.92 9.72 -9.22
CA LEU A 24 -9.06 9.75 -8.03
C LEU A 24 -7.60 9.51 -8.39
N PHE A 25 -6.68 10.17 -7.70
CA PHE A 25 -5.27 9.80 -7.75
C PHE A 25 -4.95 8.88 -6.60
N TRP A 26 -4.14 7.86 -6.85
CA TRP A 26 -3.58 7.05 -5.77
C TRP A 26 -2.11 6.75 -6.01
N HIS A 27 -1.40 6.50 -4.91
CA HIS A 27 -0.07 5.90 -4.97
C HIS A 27 0.20 4.97 -3.79
N LEU A 28 1.14 4.06 -4.03
CA LEU A 28 1.74 3.19 -3.04
C LEU A 28 3.25 3.45 -3.03
N ASP A 29 3.79 3.65 -1.84
CA ASP A 29 5.23 3.74 -1.60
C ASP A 29 5.71 2.50 -0.86
N PHE A 30 6.70 1.83 -1.43
CA PHE A 30 7.33 0.65 -0.86
C PHE A 30 8.74 1.00 -0.39
N HIS A 31 8.90 1.11 0.92
CA HIS A 31 10.18 1.42 1.56
C HIS A 31 10.80 0.16 2.17
N LEU A 32 12.06 -0.11 1.83
CA LEU A 32 12.88 -1.13 2.47
C LEU A 32 14.19 -0.50 2.97
N PRO A 33 14.18 0.17 4.13
CA PRO A 33 15.40 0.79 4.67
C PRO A 33 16.50 -0.25 4.89
N LYS A 34 17.77 0.19 4.75
CA LYS A 34 18.93 -0.68 4.97
C LYS A 34 18.88 -1.32 6.36
N GLY A 35 18.96 -2.65 6.40
CA GLY A 35 18.95 -3.42 7.64
C GLY A 35 17.55 -3.67 8.22
N SER A 36 16.47 -3.28 7.55
CA SER A 36 15.12 -3.61 7.99
C SER A 36 14.72 -5.02 7.57
N GLU A 37 14.07 -5.75 8.48
CA GLU A 37 13.45 -7.05 8.19
C GLU A 37 12.02 -6.90 7.61
N LEU A 38 11.50 -5.67 7.54
CA LEU A 38 10.14 -5.37 7.13
C LEU A 38 10.11 -4.49 5.89
N LEU A 39 9.24 -4.84 4.93
CA LEU A 39 8.85 -3.96 3.84
C LEU A 39 7.70 -3.06 4.31
N TYR A 40 7.92 -1.76 4.32
CA TYR A 40 6.88 -0.79 4.67
C TYR A 40 6.11 -0.38 3.41
N ALA A 41 4.78 -0.43 3.48
CA ALA A 41 3.88 0.04 2.43
C ALA A 41 3.08 1.24 2.95
N TYR A 42 3.14 2.37 2.24
CA TYR A 42 2.32 3.55 2.50
C TYR A 42 1.36 3.76 1.33
N VAL A 43 0.08 3.94 1.64
CA VAL A 43 -0.99 4.16 0.64
C VAL A 43 -1.50 5.59 0.78
N ARG A 44 -1.64 6.30 -0.35
CA ARG A 44 -2.33 7.59 -0.41
C ARG A 44 -3.34 7.60 -1.52
N ILE A 45 -4.55 8.05 -1.20
CA ILE A 45 -5.64 8.30 -2.16
C ILE A 45 -6.00 9.78 -2.03
N VAL A 46 -6.15 10.47 -3.16
CA VAL A 46 -6.42 11.91 -3.22
C VAL A 46 -7.65 12.15 -4.09
N ASN A 47 -8.69 12.70 -3.47
CA ASN A 47 -9.85 13.27 -4.15
C ASN A 47 -9.62 14.77 -4.35
N MET A 48 -9.53 15.22 -5.61
CA MET A 48 -9.32 16.63 -5.95
C MET A 48 -10.63 17.41 -6.17
N LYS A 49 -11.78 16.72 -6.11
CA LYS A 49 -13.10 17.32 -6.35
C LYS A 49 -13.67 17.94 -5.08
N ASN A 50 -14.56 18.93 -5.24
CA ASN A 50 -15.27 19.56 -4.13
C ASN A 50 -16.52 18.76 -3.66
N GLU A 51 -16.56 17.48 -3.98
CA GLU A 51 -17.66 16.57 -3.65
C GLU A 51 -17.09 15.28 -3.05
N THR A 52 -17.88 14.61 -2.21
CA THR A 52 -17.51 13.29 -1.67
C THR A 52 -17.59 12.23 -2.75
N VAL A 53 -16.54 11.39 -2.84
CA VAL A 53 -16.47 10.26 -3.78
C VAL A 53 -16.39 8.96 -2.98
N PRO A 54 -17.30 7.98 -3.19
CA PRO A 54 -17.27 6.73 -2.46
C PRO A 54 -16.06 5.89 -2.86
N MET A 55 -15.33 5.34 -1.89
CA MET A 55 -14.13 4.54 -2.10
C MET A 55 -14.04 3.43 -1.05
N TYR A 56 -13.51 2.28 -1.45
CA TYR A 56 -13.16 1.17 -0.57
C TYR A 56 -11.77 0.66 -0.95
N TRP A 57 -10.98 0.24 0.04
CA TRP A 57 -9.62 -0.24 -0.16
C TRP A 57 -9.34 -1.43 0.76
N TRP A 58 -8.57 -2.39 0.26
CA TRP A 58 -8.02 -3.47 1.04
C TRP A 58 -6.66 -3.87 0.49
N THR A 59 -5.75 -4.29 1.36
CA THR A 59 -4.45 -4.83 0.95
C THR A 59 -4.51 -6.34 1.04
N ASN A 60 -4.53 -7.00 -0.12
CA ASN A 60 -4.50 -8.46 -0.19
C ASN A 60 -3.06 -8.95 -0.34
N ILE A 61 -2.68 -9.94 0.46
CA ILE A 61 -1.41 -10.66 0.30
C ILE A 61 -1.70 -12.15 0.12
N ALA A 62 -1.20 -12.72 -0.98
CA ALA A 62 -1.28 -14.15 -1.22
C ALA A 62 -0.11 -14.85 -0.51
N VAL A 63 -0.41 -15.91 0.23
CA VAL A 63 0.57 -16.78 0.86
C VAL A 63 0.29 -18.21 0.48
N ARG A 64 1.33 -19.05 0.39
CA ARG A 64 1.16 -20.47 0.09
C ARG A 64 0.56 -21.18 1.30
N GLU A 65 -0.58 -21.82 1.11
CA GLU A 65 -1.20 -22.69 2.10
C GLU A 65 -0.55 -24.08 2.10
N THR A 66 -0.42 -24.68 3.29
CA THR A 66 0.07 -26.03 3.53
C THR A 66 -0.74 -26.67 4.65
N GLU A 67 -0.66 -28.00 4.79
CA GLU A 67 -1.29 -28.71 5.92
C GLU A 67 -0.83 -28.22 7.31
N LYS A 68 0.32 -27.53 7.39
CA LYS A 68 0.88 -27.00 8.65
C LYS A 68 0.61 -25.50 8.84
N THR A 69 -0.11 -24.85 7.92
CA THR A 69 -0.38 -23.40 7.99
C THR A 69 -1.26 -23.08 9.20
N ARG A 70 -0.88 -22.05 9.96
CA ARG A 70 -1.64 -21.58 11.12
C ARG A 70 -2.12 -20.15 10.87
N LEU A 71 -3.42 -19.92 11.04
CA LEU A 71 -4.03 -18.60 10.99
C LEU A 71 -4.12 -18.03 12.41
N PHE A 72 -3.51 -16.88 12.63
CA PHE A 72 -3.69 -16.08 13.83
C PHE A 72 -4.50 -14.85 13.45
N SER A 73 -5.65 -14.66 14.10
CA SER A 73 -6.48 -13.45 13.97
C SER A 73 -6.86 -12.96 15.37
N ASN A 74 -7.06 -11.65 15.53
CA ASN A 74 -7.42 -11.05 16.82
C ASN A 74 -8.92 -11.16 17.13
N THR A 75 -9.56 -12.24 16.68
CA THR A 75 -10.96 -12.50 17.00
C THR A 75 -10.99 -13.29 18.29
N SER A 76 -11.44 -12.67 19.39
CA SER A 76 -11.82 -13.41 20.59
C SER A 76 -12.90 -14.44 20.22
N ARG A 77 -12.75 -15.67 20.69
CA ARG A 77 -13.75 -16.74 20.51
C ARG A 77 -15.09 -16.36 21.12
#